data_AF-A0AAU2U8F0-F1
#
_entry.id   AF-A0AAU2U8F0-F1
#
_cell.length_a   1.000
_cell.length_b   1.000
_cell.length_c   1.000
_cell.angle_alpha   90.00
_cell.angle_beta   90.00
_cell.angle_gamma   90.00
#
_symmetry.space_group_name_H-M   'P 1'
#
loop_
_entity.id
_entity.type
_entity.pdbx_description
1 polymer ?
#
loop_
_entity_poly.entity_id
_entity_poly.type
_entity_poly.pdbx_seq_one_letter_code
_entity_poly.pdbx_strand_id
1 'polypeptide(L)'
;MLINQASTADLDDNTPWDALYEQAADECNDLVSEVRTAVEFGMNDPEDSVEMACAAAETAGASAQALSSPWSLYTPQEAATVASALFVQLQYSADALQELSRGVGRIVERGEAELPALAGPGQPANLSDALETLRSVSGTIHGLVARHASTTVRALHTSPGSAPVPADAHRTVVAVASLLAGQHDGAVTLNTRHEDGDYDPESDEGFGCGCDVTIVGDDEAYNFHRGDSEWSIIRDSDGRTLPDGSTLYDTHETLSTTLKTAHPQQLADDILRFIADGRGAPQNVGGELRAAVPADRH
;
A
#
# COMPACT_ATOMS: atom_id res chain seq x y z
N MET A 1 -10.31 22.12 -20.32
CA MET A 1 -9.65 22.33 -19.01
C MET A 1 -10.67 22.11 -17.92
N LEU A 2 -10.91 20.83 -17.60
CA LEU A 2 -11.69 20.40 -16.46
C LEU A 2 -10.67 19.92 -15.44
N ILE A 3 -10.50 20.68 -14.37
CA ILE A 3 -9.74 20.24 -13.21
C ILE A 3 -10.58 19.09 -12.65
N ASN A 4 -10.04 17.87 -12.67
CA ASN A 4 -10.68 16.74 -12.02
C ASN A 4 -10.85 17.13 -10.55
N GLN A 5 -12.07 17.52 -10.20
CA GLN A 5 -12.55 17.38 -8.85
C GLN A 5 -12.54 15.87 -8.62
N ALA A 6 -11.44 15.38 -8.03
CA ALA A 6 -11.59 14.35 -7.03
C ALA A 6 -12.81 14.75 -6.19
N SER A 7 -13.67 13.82 -5.84
CA SER A 7 -14.71 14.07 -4.85
C SER A 7 -14.01 14.38 -3.52
N THR A 8 -13.47 15.59 -3.42
CA THR A 8 -12.96 16.19 -2.21
C THR A 8 -14.23 16.44 -1.42
N ALA A 9 -14.59 15.50 -0.56
CA ALA A 9 -15.37 15.86 0.59
C ALA A 9 -14.61 17.03 1.23
N ASP A 10 -15.09 18.25 0.99
CA ASP A 10 -14.49 19.43 1.58
C ASP A 10 -14.67 19.25 3.09
N LEU A 11 -13.58 18.87 3.77
CA LEU A 11 -13.55 18.78 5.22
C LEU A 11 -13.71 20.20 5.76
N ASP A 12 -14.94 20.62 5.97
CA ASP A 12 -15.26 21.89 6.58
C ASP A 12 -15.01 21.84 8.11
N ASP A 13 -15.28 22.96 8.80
CA ASP A 13 -15.09 23.04 10.25
C ASP A 13 -15.96 22.05 11.05
N ASN A 14 -17.06 21.57 10.44
CA ASN A 14 -18.04 20.69 11.08
C ASN A 14 -17.83 19.22 10.74
N THR A 15 -16.98 18.91 9.75
CA THR A 15 -16.76 17.55 9.31
C THR A 15 -15.96 16.79 10.37
N PRO A 16 -16.47 15.64 10.85
CA PRO A 16 -15.75 14.80 11.79
C PRO A 16 -14.37 14.39 11.24
N TRP A 17 -13.37 14.31 12.11
CA TRP A 17 -12.00 14.00 11.70
C TRP A 17 -11.82 12.56 11.23
N ASP A 18 -12.75 11.67 11.60
CA ASP A 18 -12.85 10.27 11.23
C ASP A 18 -13.60 10.05 9.90
N ALA A 19 -14.18 11.09 9.29
CA ALA A 19 -14.98 10.97 8.07
C ALA A 19 -14.19 10.39 6.88
N LEU A 20 -12.90 10.73 6.74
CA LEU A 20 -12.06 10.16 5.69
C LEU A 20 -11.83 8.66 5.88
N TYR A 21 -11.74 8.20 7.14
CA TYR A 21 -11.66 6.78 7.44
C TYR A 21 -12.96 6.08 7.06
N GLU A 22 -14.12 6.61 7.46
CA GLU A 22 -15.42 5.99 7.16
C GLU A 22 -15.63 5.83 5.66
N GLN A 23 -15.31 6.87 4.88
CA GLN A 23 -15.38 6.79 3.42
C GLN A 23 -14.44 5.71 2.86
N ALA A 24 -13.18 5.69 3.28
CA ALA A 24 -12.21 4.70 2.80
C ALA A 24 -12.56 3.26 3.21
N ALA A 25 -13.14 3.08 4.39
CA ALA A 25 -13.58 1.79 4.90
C ALA A 25 -14.73 1.18 4.07
N ASP A 26 -15.54 2.01 3.43
CA ASP A 26 -16.61 1.56 2.54
C ASP A 26 -16.09 1.21 1.12
N GLU A 27 -15.00 1.83 0.69
CA GLU A 27 -14.35 1.58 -0.61
C GLU A 27 -13.38 0.37 -0.55
N CYS A 28 -12.65 0.17 0.55
CA CYS A 28 -11.70 -0.93 0.76
C CYS A 28 -12.37 -2.12 1.50
N ASN A 29 -13.16 -2.89 0.77
CA ASN A 29 -14.24 -3.70 1.35
C ASN A 29 -13.80 -5.04 1.98
N ASP A 30 -12.94 -5.84 1.36
CA ASP A 30 -12.87 -7.27 1.69
C ASP A 30 -12.49 -7.57 3.17
N LEU A 31 -11.33 -7.09 3.63
CA LEU A 31 -10.88 -7.37 5.00
C LEU A 31 -11.67 -6.60 6.06
N VAL A 32 -12.04 -5.35 5.77
CA VAL A 32 -12.83 -4.52 6.69
C VAL A 32 -14.21 -5.10 6.90
N SER A 33 -14.85 -5.60 5.83
CA SER A 33 -16.16 -6.24 5.91
C SER A 33 -16.12 -7.60 6.57
N GLU A 34 -15.06 -8.39 6.42
CA GLU A 34 -14.90 -9.62 7.20
C GLU A 34 -14.91 -9.33 8.71
N VAL A 35 -14.18 -8.30 9.16
CA VAL A 35 -14.17 -7.89 10.58
C VAL A 35 -15.55 -7.37 11.02
N ARG A 36 -16.20 -6.50 10.22
CA ARG A 36 -17.56 -6.00 10.51
C ARG A 36 -18.56 -7.16 10.63
N THR A 37 -18.46 -8.14 9.72
CA THR A 37 -19.28 -9.35 9.69
C THR A 37 -19.06 -10.21 10.94
N ALA A 38 -17.80 -10.44 11.33
CA ALA A 38 -17.47 -11.20 12.54
C ALA A 38 -18.09 -10.57 13.80
N VAL A 39 -17.99 -9.24 13.93
CA VAL A 39 -18.61 -8.49 15.03
C VAL A 39 -20.14 -8.58 14.99
N GLU A 40 -20.77 -8.45 13.82
CA GLU A 40 -22.23 -8.52 13.64
C GLU A 40 -22.79 -9.89 14.02
N PHE A 41 -22.12 -10.98 13.64
CA PHE A 41 -22.54 -12.34 13.96
C PHE A 41 -22.20 -12.80 15.38
N GLY A 42 -21.50 -11.96 16.15
CA GLY A 42 -21.32 -12.08 17.59
C GLY A 42 -20.05 -12.79 18.00
N MET A 43 -19.08 -12.01 18.48
CA MET A 43 -17.85 -12.47 19.13
C MET A 43 -17.99 -12.32 20.65
N ASN A 44 -18.31 -13.42 21.34
CA ASN A 44 -18.65 -13.38 22.76
C ASN A 44 -17.83 -14.34 23.61
N ASP A 45 -17.03 -15.21 22.99
CA ASP A 45 -16.20 -16.16 23.70
C ASP A 45 -14.85 -15.53 24.08
N PRO A 46 -14.19 -16.01 25.15
CA PRO A 46 -12.87 -15.50 25.54
C PRO A 46 -11.82 -15.67 24.44
N GLU A 47 -11.94 -16.72 23.62
CA GLU A 47 -11.05 -16.98 22.48
C GLU A 47 -11.17 -15.86 21.44
N ASP A 48 -12.40 -15.42 21.11
CA ASP A 48 -12.63 -14.31 20.18
C ASP A 48 -11.95 -13.01 20.65
N SER A 49 -11.98 -12.75 21.97
CA SER A 49 -11.33 -11.56 22.53
C SER A 49 -9.81 -11.59 22.35
N VAL A 50 -9.19 -12.76 22.47
CA VAL A 50 -7.75 -12.95 22.26
C VAL A 50 -7.42 -12.87 20.77
N GLU A 51 -8.19 -13.55 19.92
CA GLU A 51 -8.00 -13.56 18.47
C GLU A 51 -8.06 -12.14 17.90
N MET A 52 -9.08 -11.36 18.27
CA MET A 52 -9.22 -9.98 17.81
C MET A 52 -8.12 -9.05 18.32
N ALA A 53 -7.65 -9.24 19.55
CA ALA A 53 -6.53 -8.47 20.08
C ALA A 53 -5.23 -8.77 19.31
N CYS A 54 -4.98 -10.03 18.97
CA CYS A 54 -3.84 -10.44 18.14
C CYS A 54 -3.95 -9.90 16.72
N ALA A 55 -5.11 -10.04 16.08
CA ALA A 55 -5.36 -9.52 14.73
C ALA A 55 -5.17 -7.99 14.65
N ALA A 56 -5.66 -7.26 15.66
CA ALA A 56 -5.47 -5.81 15.75
C ALA A 56 -3.99 -5.43 15.90
N ALA A 57 -3.22 -6.19 16.69
CA ALA A 57 -1.79 -5.96 16.87
C ALA A 57 -0.99 -6.24 15.57
N GLU A 58 -1.27 -7.34 14.88
CA GLU A 58 -0.64 -7.68 13.59
C GLU A 58 -0.98 -6.63 12.52
N THR A 59 -2.25 -6.20 12.46
CA THR A 59 -2.70 -5.16 11.51
C THR A 59 -2.03 -3.80 11.79
N ALA A 60 -1.83 -3.45 13.06
CA ALA A 60 -1.06 -2.26 13.45
C ALA A 60 0.40 -2.33 12.96
N GLY A 61 1.04 -3.49 13.12
CA GLY A 61 2.40 -3.74 12.64
C GLY A 61 2.49 -3.67 11.11
N ALA A 62 1.56 -4.32 10.41
CA ALA A 62 1.47 -4.30 8.96
C ALA A 62 1.25 -2.89 8.40
N SER A 63 0.45 -2.05 9.09
CA SER A 63 0.26 -0.64 8.72
C SER A 63 1.57 0.15 8.74
N ALA A 64 2.38 -0.04 9.77
CA ALA A 64 3.70 0.58 9.85
C ALA A 64 4.65 0.08 8.74
N GLN A 65 4.60 -1.21 8.42
CA GLN A 65 5.39 -1.78 7.32
C GLN A 65 4.95 -1.23 5.96
N ALA A 66 3.64 -1.14 5.69
CA ALA A 66 3.11 -0.58 4.45
C ALA A 66 3.58 0.87 4.25
N LEU A 67 3.56 1.67 5.31
CA LEU A 67 4.01 3.08 5.31
C LEU A 67 5.53 3.26 5.26
N SER A 68 6.32 2.18 5.41
CA SER A 68 7.77 2.27 5.34
C SER A 68 8.31 2.44 3.91
N SER A 69 7.48 2.13 2.90
CA SER A 69 7.84 2.33 1.50
C SER A 69 7.90 3.83 1.16
N PRO A 70 8.93 4.29 0.41
CA PRO A 70 8.97 5.66 -0.11
C PRO A 70 7.76 6.03 -0.97
N TRP A 71 7.11 5.03 -1.56
CA TRP A 71 5.97 5.16 -2.46
C TRP A 71 4.66 4.71 -1.80
N SER A 72 4.63 4.65 -0.46
CA SER A 72 3.45 4.25 0.30
C SER A 72 2.28 5.24 0.20
N LEU A 73 2.59 6.51 -0.09
CA LEU A 73 1.64 7.60 -0.24
C LEU A 73 2.09 8.49 -1.41
N TYR A 74 1.18 8.86 -2.29
CA TYR A 74 1.41 9.75 -3.42
C TYR A 74 0.99 11.19 -3.13
N THR A 75 0.04 11.39 -2.20
CA THR A 75 -0.47 12.73 -1.87
C THR A 75 -0.62 12.99 -0.37
N PRO A 76 -0.61 14.27 0.05
CA PRO A 76 -1.01 14.65 1.40
C PRO A 76 -2.45 14.25 1.76
N GLN A 77 -3.35 14.17 0.78
CA GLN A 77 -4.74 13.77 0.98
C GLN A 77 -4.85 12.28 1.35
N GLU A 78 -4.08 11.40 0.68
CA GLU A 78 -3.96 10.00 1.09
C GLU A 78 -3.36 9.88 2.50
N ALA A 79 -2.36 10.72 2.81
CA ALA A 79 -1.80 10.78 4.16
C ALA A 79 -2.84 11.21 5.21
N ALA A 80 -3.76 12.10 4.85
CA ALA A 80 -4.87 12.51 5.73
C ALA A 80 -5.84 11.36 5.99
N THR A 81 -6.18 10.56 4.96
CA THR A 81 -7.02 9.37 5.08
C THR A 81 -6.36 8.33 6.00
N VAL A 82 -5.08 8.05 5.80
CA VAL A 82 -4.34 7.12 6.66
C VAL A 82 -4.23 7.67 8.09
N ALA A 83 -3.94 8.96 8.27
CA ALA A 83 -3.90 9.58 9.60
C ALA A 83 -5.25 9.47 10.32
N SER A 84 -6.35 9.71 9.62
CA SER A 84 -7.71 9.51 10.13
C SER A 84 -7.91 8.08 10.62
N ALA A 85 -7.59 7.08 9.79
CA ALA A 85 -7.71 5.66 10.17
C ALA A 85 -6.82 5.30 11.37
N LEU A 86 -5.58 5.80 11.44
CA LEU A 86 -4.68 5.55 12.57
C LEU A 86 -5.19 6.20 13.87
N PHE A 87 -5.79 7.39 13.81
CA PHE A 87 -6.42 8.00 14.98
C PHE A 87 -7.66 7.22 15.44
N VAL A 88 -8.47 6.70 14.51
CA VAL A 88 -9.58 5.78 14.82
C VAL A 88 -9.06 4.51 15.49
N GLN A 89 -7.99 3.91 14.96
CA GLN A 89 -7.36 2.73 15.54
C GLN A 89 -6.84 2.98 16.96
N LEU A 90 -6.23 4.15 17.22
CA LEU A 90 -5.82 4.56 18.56
C LEU A 90 -7.01 4.70 19.50
N GLN A 91 -8.08 5.35 19.04
CA GLN A 91 -9.32 5.53 19.79
C GLN A 91 -9.94 4.17 20.16
N TYR A 92 -10.11 3.26 19.21
CA TYR A 92 -10.65 1.92 19.47
C TYR A 92 -9.73 1.05 20.32
N SER A 93 -8.41 1.20 20.22
CA SER A 93 -7.48 0.54 21.13
C SER A 93 -7.66 1.03 22.57
N ALA A 94 -7.89 2.33 22.76
CA ALA A 94 -8.18 2.90 24.08
C ALA A 94 -9.52 2.41 24.64
N ASP A 95 -10.54 2.26 23.79
CA ASP A 95 -11.83 1.67 24.17
C ASP A 95 -11.68 0.19 24.56
N ALA A 96 -10.89 -0.58 23.80
CA ALA A 96 -10.58 -1.98 24.10
C ALA A 96 -9.86 -2.15 25.45
N LEU A 97 -8.94 -1.24 25.80
CA LEU A 97 -8.30 -1.25 27.13
C LEU A 97 -9.30 -0.96 28.27
N GLN A 98 -10.30 -0.10 28.04
CA GLN A 98 -11.38 0.11 29.02
C GLN A 98 -12.25 -1.14 29.15
N GLU A 99 -12.61 -1.77 28.04
CA GLU A 99 -13.38 -3.00 28.06
C GLU A 99 -12.61 -4.15 28.70
N LEU A 100 -11.31 -4.24 28.50
CA LEU A 100 -10.45 -5.18 29.23
C LEU A 100 -10.50 -4.91 30.74
N SER A 101 -10.37 -3.64 31.16
CA SER A 101 -10.51 -3.27 32.57
C SER A 101 -11.88 -3.64 33.13
N ARG A 102 -12.97 -3.46 32.38
CA ARG A 102 -14.34 -3.86 32.76
C ARG A 102 -14.46 -5.39 32.83
N GLY A 103 -13.90 -6.10 31.86
CA GLY A 103 -13.88 -7.57 31.79
C GLY A 103 -13.18 -8.18 32.99
N VAL A 104 -12.00 -7.68 33.33
CA VAL A 104 -11.27 -8.08 34.53
C VAL A 104 -12.04 -7.73 35.82
N GLY A 105 -12.70 -6.57 35.86
CA GLY A 105 -13.62 -6.21 36.95
C GLY A 105 -14.73 -7.24 37.15
N ARG A 106 -15.33 -7.74 36.06
CA ARG A 106 -16.33 -8.81 36.12
C ARG A 106 -15.76 -10.13 36.66
N ILE A 107 -14.51 -10.47 36.36
CA ILE A 107 -13.82 -11.65 36.94
C ILE A 107 -13.74 -11.52 38.47
N VAL A 108 -13.35 -10.34 38.97
CA VAL A 108 -13.31 -10.04 40.41
C VAL A 108 -14.71 -10.12 41.04
N GLU A 109 -15.72 -9.52 40.41
CA GLU A 109 -17.11 -9.54 40.90
C GLU A 109 -17.69 -10.95 41.01
N ARG A 110 -17.29 -11.87 40.11
CA ARG A 110 -17.65 -13.29 40.18
C ARG A 110 -16.90 -14.06 41.27
N GLY A 111 -15.91 -13.45 41.93
CA GLY A 111 -15.08 -14.08 42.96
C GLY A 111 -13.99 -15.00 42.38
N GLU A 112 -13.65 -14.85 41.11
CA GLU A 112 -12.65 -15.66 40.41
C GLU A 112 -11.23 -15.10 40.57
N ALA A 113 -11.10 -13.86 41.03
CA ALA A 113 -9.83 -13.20 41.32
C ALA A 113 -9.95 -12.29 42.56
N GLU A 114 -8.87 -12.17 43.31
CA GLU A 114 -8.75 -11.19 44.39
C GLU A 114 -8.34 -9.82 43.84
N LEU A 115 -8.93 -8.75 44.37
CA LEU A 115 -8.54 -7.37 44.07
C LEU A 115 -7.83 -6.76 45.29
N PRO A 116 -6.50 -6.90 45.39
CA PRO A 116 -5.72 -6.35 46.50
C PRO A 116 -5.65 -4.82 46.45
N ALA A 117 -5.19 -4.18 47.52
CA ALA A 117 -4.80 -2.76 47.46
C ALA A 117 -3.61 -2.57 46.50
N LEU A 118 -3.46 -1.36 45.95
CA LEU A 118 -2.33 -1.00 45.09
C LEU A 118 -0.99 -1.32 45.75
N ALA A 119 -0.02 -1.76 44.93
CA ALA A 119 1.30 -2.11 45.42
C ALA A 119 2.02 -0.85 45.94
N GLY A 120 2.58 -0.96 47.14
CA GLY A 120 3.44 0.07 47.70
C GLY A 120 4.82 0.11 47.03
N PRO A 121 5.64 1.15 47.31
CA PRO A 121 7.00 1.24 46.78
C PRO A 121 7.83 -0.02 47.05
N GLY A 122 8.42 -0.59 45.99
CA GLY A 122 9.26 -1.80 46.08
C GLY A 122 8.49 -3.13 46.15
N GLN A 123 7.15 -3.09 46.11
CA GLN A 123 6.34 -4.30 45.98
C GLN A 123 6.11 -4.64 44.49
N PRO A 124 5.94 -5.94 44.14
CA PRO A 124 5.54 -6.33 42.79
C PRO A 124 4.16 -5.76 42.43
N ALA A 125 4.01 -5.33 41.18
CA ALA A 125 2.73 -4.89 40.64
C ALA A 125 1.68 -6.01 40.74
N ASN A 126 0.46 -5.64 41.08
CA ASN A 126 -0.68 -6.51 41.27
C ASN A 126 -1.86 -6.12 40.36
N LEU A 127 -2.99 -6.82 40.51
CA LEU A 127 -4.17 -6.62 39.67
C LEU A 127 -4.72 -5.19 39.71
N SER A 128 -4.70 -4.53 40.88
CA SER A 128 -5.14 -3.15 41.02
C SER A 128 -4.22 -2.19 40.27
N ASP A 129 -2.91 -2.42 40.30
CA ASP A 129 -1.94 -1.60 39.55
C ASP A 129 -2.14 -1.76 38.04
N ALA A 130 -2.46 -2.97 37.58
CA ALA A 130 -2.78 -3.23 36.17
C ALA A 130 -4.07 -2.50 35.74
N LEU A 131 -5.14 -2.57 36.53
CA LEU A 131 -6.39 -1.86 36.24
C LEU A 131 -6.23 -0.33 36.24
N GLU A 132 -5.44 0.21 37.17
CA GLU A 132 -5.10 1.64 37.19
C GLU A 132 -4.31 2.04 35.94
N THR A 133 -3.35 1.20 35.54
CA THR A 133 -2.55 1.41 34.33
C THR A 133 -3.43 1.40 33.08
N LEU A 134 -4.31 0.41 32.91
CA LEU A 134 -5.24 0.34 31.78
C LEU A 134 -6.10 1.60 31.66
N ARG A 135 -6.66 2.06 32.79
CA ARG A 135 -7.48 3.28 32.83
C ARG A 135 -6.66 4.53 32.49
N SER A 136 -5.47 4.64 33.06
CA SER A 136 -4.56 5.78 32.84
C SER A 136 -4.11 5.87 31.38
N VAL A 137 -3.69 4.74 30.79
CA VAL A 137 -3.26 4.65 29.40
C VAL A 137 -4.42 4.96 28.45
N SER A 138 -5.59 4.34 28.66
CA SER A 138 -6.77 4.64 27.84
C SER A 138 -7.16 6.13 27.90
N GLY A 139 -7.22 6.72 29.09
CA GLY A 139 -7.51 8.14 29.25
C GLY A 139 -6.48 9.05 28.57
N THR A 140 -5.20 8.67 28.61
CA THR A 140 -4.11 9.38 27.92
C THR A 140 -4.29 9.34 26.41
N ILE A 141 -4.61 8.17 25.84
CA ILE A 141 -4.81 8.00 24.40
C ILE A 141 -6.03 8.80 23.93
N HIS A 142 -7.19 8.69 24.59
CA HIS A 142 -8.36 9.50 24.26
C HIS A 142 -8.04 11.00 24.30
N GLY A 143 -7.31 11.44 25.32
CA GLY A 143 -6.88 12.83 25.45
C GLY A 143 -5.97 13.28 24.29
N LEU A 144 -5.09 12.40 23.79
CA LEU A 144 -4.24 12.68 22.63
C LEU A 144 -5.06 12.77 21.34
N VAL A 145 -5.93 11.80 21.07
CA VAL A 145 -6.81 11.79 19.89
C VAL A 145 -7.67 13.06 19.87
N ALA A 146 -8.36 13.36 20.98
CA ALA A 146 -9.22 14.54 21.09
C ALA A 146 -8.48 15.87 20.87
N ARG A 147 -7.18 15.94 21.22
CA ARG A 147 -6.37 17.16 21.04
C ARG A 147 -5.81 17.31 19.62
N HIS A 148 -5.52 16.22 18.93
CA HIS A 148 -4.66 16.27 17.74
C HIS A 148 -5.33 15.79 16.46
N ALA A 149 -6.29 14.87 16.52
CA ALA A 149 -6.81 14.20 15.33
C ALA A 149 -7.36 15.17 14.29
N SER A 150 -8.30 16.04 14.69
CA SER A 150 -8.92 17.03 13.78
C SER A 150 -7.91 17.99 13.15
N THR A 151 -6.98 18.55 13.92
CA THR A 151 -5.99 19.50 13.40
C THR A 151 -5.01 18.82 12.43
N THR A 152 -4.52 17.64 12.78
CA THR A 152 -3.55 16.90 11.94
C THR A 152 -4.18 16.44 10.63
N VAL A 153 -5.34 15.78 10.69
CA VAL A 153 -6.04 15.28 9.49
C VAL A 153 -6.36 16.44 8.54
N ARG A 154 -6.87 17.55 9.06
CA ARG A 154 -7.20 18.72 8.24
C ARG A 154 -5.97 19.38 7.63
N ALA A 155 -4.88 19.53 8.41
CA ALA A 155 -3.64 20.11 7.91
C ALA A 155 -3.07 19.27 6.75
N LEU A 156 -3.09 17.94 6.86
CA LEU A 156 -2.69 17.05 5.78
C LEU A 156 -3.61 17.18 4.56
N HIS A 157 -4.94 17.14 4.77
CA HIS A 157 -5.92 17.19 3.70
C HIS A 157 -5.86 18.49 2.88
N THR A 158 -5.64 19.62 3.57
CA THR A 158 -5.54 20.95 2.94
C THR A 158 -4.15 21.28 2.42
N SER A 159 -3.16 20.41 2.65
CA SER A 159 -1.81 20.64 2.16
C SER A 159 -1.77 20.52 0.63
N PRO A 160 -1.15 21.49 -0.07
CA PRO A 160 -1.06 21.44 -1.52
C PRO A 160 -0.16 20.28 -1.96
N GLY A 161 -0.66 19.45 -2.87
CA GLY A 161 0.16 18.47 -3.58
C GLY A 161 1.04 19.16 -4.63
N SER A 162 2.32 18.80 -4.67
CA SER A 162 3.28 19.36 -5.65
C SER A 162 3.36 18.56 -6.94
N ALA A 163 2.98 17.27 -6.90
CA ALA A 163 2.99 16.38 -8.04
C ALA A 163 1.54 16.02 -8.43
N PRO A 164 1.14 16.21 -9.69
CA PRO A 164 -0.18 15.75 -10.14
C PRO A 164 -0.19 14.22 -10.19
N VAL A 165 -1.15 13.61 -9.50
CA VAL A 165 -1.42 12.18 -9.65
C VAL A 165 -2.09 11.96 -11.01
N PRO A 166 -1.59 11.03 -11.84
CA PRO A 166 -2.25 10.69 -13.09
C PRO A 166 -3.68 10.21 -12.84
N ALA A 167 -4.62 10.63 -13.70
CA ALA A 167 -6.02 10.21 -13.56
C ALA A 167 -6.25 8.76 -14.06
N ASP A 168 -5.36 8.25 -14.90
CA ASP A 168 -5.53 7.00 -15.61
C ASP A 168 -4.18 6.47 -16.17
N ALA A 169 -4.21 5.25 -16.72
CA ALA A 169 -3.03 4.57 -17.25
C ALA A 169 -2.35 5.34 -18.39
N HIS A 170 -3.13 5.99 -19.28
CA HIS A 170 -2.58 6.74 -20.40
C HIS A 170 -1.77 7.95 -19.89
N ARG A 171 -2.35 8.73 -18.98
CA ARG A 171 -1.66 9.86 -18.35
C ARG A 171 -0.43 9.41 -17.57
N THR A 172 -0.46 8.24 -16.95
CA THR A 172 0.70 7.65 -16.28
C THR A 172 1.82 7.36 -17.28
N VAL A 173 1.53 6.65 -18.39
CA VAL A 173 2.50 6.35 -19.45
C VAL A 173 3.13 7.62 -20.03
N VAL A 174 2.32 8.64 -20.35
CA VAL A 174 2.78 9.90 -20.91
C VAL A 174 3.73 10.63 -19.94
N ALA A 175 3.37 10.64 -18.65
CA ALA A 175 4.20 11.26 -17.60
C ALA A 175 5.52 10.50 -17.41
N VAL A 176 5.49 9.16 -17.40
CA VAL A 176 6.70 8.33 -17.32
C VAL A 176 7.62 8.57 -18.51
N ALA A 177 7.09 8.59 -19.74
CA ALA A 177 7.88 8.88 -20.95
C ALA A 177 8.57 10.25 -20.86
N SER A 178 7.85 11.26 -20.38
CA SER A 178 8.39 12.62 -20.20
C SER A 178 9.49 12.68 -19.15
N LEU A 179 9.35 11.96 -18.02
CA LEU A 179 10.38 11.87 -16.99
C LEU A 179 11.62 11.15 -17.50
N LEU A 180 11.45 10.00 -18.15
CA LEU A 180 12.54 9.21 -18.70
C LEU A 180 13.32 10.00 -19.76
N ALA A 181 12.64 10.74 -20.64
CA ALA A 181 13.31 11.59 -21.63
C ALA A 181 14.20 12.69 -21.00
N GLY A 182 13.93 13.08 -19.74
CA GLY A 182 14.76 14.02 -18.99
C GLY A 182 15.82 13.38 -18.08
N GLN A 183 15.69 12.10 -17.77
CA GLN A 183 16.54 11.39 -16.79
C GLN A 183 17.46 10.33 -17.43
N HIS A 184 17.10 9.82 -18.59
CA HIS A 184 17.85 8.81 -19.34
C HIS A 184 18.67 9.46 -20.45
N ASP A 185 19.93 9.03 -20.62
CA ASP A 185 20.83 9.59 -21.62
C ASP A 185 20.53 9.12 -23.06
N GLY A 186 19.81 8.00 -23.20
CA GLY A 186 19.44 7.42 -24.49
C GLY A 186 18.10 7.94 -25.04
N ALA A 187 17.77 7.53 -26.26
CA ALA A 187 16.52 7.94 -26.89
C ALA A 187 15.31 7.32 -26.17
N VAL A 188 14.29 8.13 -25.88
CA VAL A 188 13.01 7.71 -25.32
C VAL A 188 11.91 8.11 -26.28
N THR A 189 11.08 7.15 -26.70
CA THR A 189 9.99 7.37 -27.66
C THR A 189 8.68 6.87 -27.05
N LEU A 190 7.71 7.77 -26.92
CA LEU A 190 6.34 7.42 -26.56
C LEU A 190 5.59 6.98 -27.83
N ASN A 191 5.09 5.75 -27.83
CA ASN A 191 4.25 5.19 -28.89
C ASN A 191 2.78 5.32 -28.46
N THR A 192 2.13 6.36 -28.94
CA THR A 192 0.73 6.65 -28.60
C THR A 192 -0.23 5.89 -29.52
N ARG A 193 -1.18 5.17 -28.92
CA ARG A 193 -2.34 4.59 -29.64
C ARG A 193 -3.56 5.53 -29.65
N HIS A 194 -3.57 6.52 -28.76
CA HIS A 194 -4.63 7.51 -28.59
C HIS A 194 -4.02 8.91 -28.60
N GLU A 195 -4.72 9.90 -29.19
CA GLU A 195 -4.37 11.30 -29.02
C GLU A 195 -4.76 11.80 -27.62
N ASP A 196 -4.19 12.92 -27.18
CA ASP A 196 -4.46 13.51 -25.87
C ASP A 196 -5.95 13.79 -25.67
N GLY A 197 -6.58 13.05 -24.75
CA GLY A 197 -7.99 13.19 -24.40
C GLY A 197 -8.96 12.23 -25.09
N ASP A 198 -8.47 11.38 -25.99
CA ASP A 198 -9.28 10.38 -26.72
C ASP A 198 -9.37 9.03 -26.00
N TYR A 199 -8.61 8.84 -24.93
CA TYR A 199 -8.65 7.63 -24.13
C TYR A 199 -9.86 7.63 -23.18
N ASP A 200 -10.69 6.59 -23.28
CA ASP A 200 -11.82 6.34 -22.38
C ASP A 200 -11.41 5.33 -21.29
N PRO A 201 -11.21 5.77 -20.04
CA PRO A 201 -10.80 4.90 -18.94
C PRO A 201 -11.86 3.86 -18.54
N GLU A 202 -13.13 4.06 -18.91
CA GLU A 202 -14.21 3.10 -18.65
C GLU A 202 -14.20 1.92 -19.63
N SER A 203 -13.48 2.05 -20.74
CA SER A 203 -13.29 0.98 -21.73
C SER A 203 -12.05 0.11 -21.46
N ASP A 204 -11.27 0.45 -20.43
CA ASP A 204 -10.09 -0.30 -20.02
C ASP A 204 -10.49 -1.54 -19.20
N GLU A 205 -10.78 -2.64 -19.91
CA GLU A 205 -11.05 -3.97 -19.33
C GLU A 205 -9.80 -4.64 -18.72
N GLY A 206 -8.80 -3.86 -18.29
CA GLY A 206 -7.56 -4.33 -17.68
C GLY A 206 -6.38 -4.47 -18.64
N PHE A 207 -6.60 -4.31 -19.94
CA PHE A 207 -5.55 -4.40 -20.97
C PHE A 207 -4.67 -3.13 -21.08
N GLY A 208 -5.02 -2.07 -20.34
CA GLY A 208 -4.33 -0.79 -20.40
C GLY A 208 -4.74 0.05 -21.61
N CYS A 209 -4.10 1.21 -21.77
CA CYS A 209 -4.38 2.14 -22.87
C CYS A 209 -3.70 1.76 -24.20
N GLY A 210 -2.96 0.65 -24.24
CA GLY A 210 -2.20 0.23 -25.42
C GLY A 210 -1.12 1.21 -25.90
N CYS A 211 -0.80 2.24 -25.12
CA CYS A 211 0.37 3.09 -25.34
C CYS A 211 1.57 2.47 -24.61
N ASP A 212 2.76 2.65 -25.19
CA ASP A 212 4.00 2.12 -24.65
C ASP A 212 5.15 3.13 -24.84
N VAL A 213 6.27 2.86 -24.18
CA VAL A 213 7.48 3.69 -24.26
C VAL A 213 8.65 2.81 -24.68
N THR A 214 9.24 3.12 -25.83
CA THR A 214 10.52 2.56 -26.26
C THR A 214 11.66 3.36 -25.64
N ILE A 215 12.59 2.68 -24.98
CA ILE A 215 13.74 3.26 -24.29
C ILE A 215 15.00 2.61 -24.85
N VAL A 216 15.86 3.40 -25.48
CA VAL A 216 17.10 2.92 -26.10
C VAL A 216 18.24 3.02 -25.08
N GLY A 217 18.77 1.88 -24.66
CA GLY A 217 20.02 1.76 -23.92
C GLY A 217 21.24 1.74 -24.84
N ASP A 218 22.42 1.45 -24.29
CA ASP A 218 23.68 1.48 -25.04
C ASP A 218 23.73 0.38 -26.13
N ASP A 219 23.29 -0.84 -25.81
CA ASP A 219 23.30 -2.01 -26.71
C ASP A 219 21.94 -2.76 -26.75
N GLU A 220 20.90 -2.21 -26.12
CA GLU A 220 19.60 -2.88 -25.94
C GLU A 220 18.47 -1.85 -26.04
N ALA A 221 17.31 -2.27 -26.51
CA ALA A 221 16.10 -1.46 -26.45
C ALA A 221 15.09 -2.12 -25.51
N TYR A 222 14.34 -1.28 -24.80
CA TYR A 222 13.35 -1.72 -23.82
C TYR A 222 12.00 -1.16 -24.19
N ASN A 223 10.95 -1.91 -23.92
CA ASN A 223 9.59 -1.45 -24.06
C ASN A 223 8.88 -1.48 -22.71
N PHE A 224 8.40 -0.32 -22.26
CA PHE A 224 7.59 -0.17 -21.05
C PHE A 224 6.14 0.03 -21.43
N HIS A 225 5.24 -0.75 -20.83
CA HIS A 225 3.81 -0.66 -21.08
C HIS A 225 3.00 -1.13 -19.86
N ARG A 226 1.68 -0.93 -19.93
CA ARG A 226 0.73 -1.59 -19.03
C ARG A 226 -0.04 -2.65 -19.80
N GLY A 227 -0.02 -3.89 -19.34
CA GLY A 227 -0.78 -5.00 -19.90
C GLY A 227 -1.29 -5.91 -18.78
N ASP A 228 -2.43 -6.59 -19.00
CA ASP A 228 -3.02 -7.53 -18.04
C ASP A 228 -3.08 -7.03 -16.58
N SER A 229 -3.45 -5.76 -16.42
CA SER A 229 -3.55 -5.02 -15.16
C SER A 229 -2.24 -4.71 -14.43
N GLU A 230 -1.08 -4.94 -15.06
CA GLU A 230 0.24 -4.73 -14.47
C GLU A 230 1.12 -3.80 -15.31
N TRP A 231 2.08 -3.15 -14.66
CA TRP A 231 3.12 -2.37 -15.31
C TRP A 231 4.32 -3.26 -15.59
N SER A 232 4.79 -3.28 -16.83
CA SER A 232 5.82 -4.22 -17.26
C SER A 232 6.88 -3.56 -18.12
N ILE A 233 8.10 -4.08 -18.04
CA ILE A 233 9.20 -3.76 -18.94
C ILE A 233 9.73 -5.04 -19.60
N ILE A 234 9.95 -4.96 -20.91
CA ILE A 234 10.51 -6.04 -21.72
C ILE A 234 11.79 -5.56 -22.42
N ARG A 235 12.70 -6.49 -22.68
CA ARG A 235 13.86 -6.26 -23.55
C ARG A 235 13.48 -6.65 -24.96
N ASP A 236 13.89 -5.86 -25.95
CA ASP A 236 13.61 -6.17 -27.35
C ASP A 236 14.29 -7.47 -27.78
N SER A 237 15.47 -7.77 -27.23
CA SER A 237 16.19 -9.03 -27.48
C SER A 237 15.49 -10.29 -26.97
N ASP A 238 14.57 -10.17 -26.01
CA ASP A 238 13.75 -11.28 -25.51
C ASP A 238 12.58 -11.61 -26.47
N GLY A 239 12.31 -10.73 -27.43
CA GLY A 239 11.29 -10.92 -28.44
C GLY A 239 11.67 -11.95 -29.49
N ARG A 240 10.75 -12.86 -29.82
CA ARG A 240 10.86 -13.75 -30.98
C ARG A 240 9.99 -13.25 -32.12
N THR A 241 10.56 -13.09 -33.30
CA THR A 241 9.78 -12.78 -34.51
C THR A 241 9.00 -14.00 -34.95
N LEU A 242 7.68 -13.85 -35.07
CA LEU A 242 6.76 -14.85 -35.60
C LEU A 242 6.77 -14.87 -37.14
N PRO A 243 6.28 -15.96 -37.77
CA PRO A 243 6.25 -16.07 -39.24
C PRO A 243 5.45 -14.99 -39.97
N ASP A 244 4.53 -14.31 -39.28
CA ASP A 244 3.74 -13.18 -39.81
C ASP A 244 4.47 -11.83 -39.68
N GLY A 245 5.68 -11.82 -39.12
CA GLY A 245 6.49 -10.63 -38.90
C GLY A 245 6.19 -9.88 -37.60
N SER A 246 5.24 -10.34 -36.78
CA SER A 246 5.01 -9.79 -35.43
C SER A 246 6.09 -10.26 -34.46
N THR A 247 6.30 -9.51 -33.37
CA THR A 247 7.19 -9.93 -32.28
C THR A 247 6.34 -10.43 -31.12
N LEU A 248 6.65 -11.63 -30.63
CA LEU A 248 6.06 -12.19 -29.43
C LEU A 248 7.09 -12.16 -28.31
N TYR A 249 6.67 -11.64 -27.15
CA TYR A 249 7.48 -11.60 -25.95
C TYR A 249 6.93 -12.63 -24.96
N ASP A 250 7.72 -13.66 -24.67
CA ASP A 250 7.34 -14.71 -23.71
C ASP A 250 7.81 -14.37 -22.28
N THR A 251 8.64 -13.33 -22.12
CA THR A 251 9.22 -12.89 -20.84
C THR A 251 9.05 -11.39 -20.66
N HIS A 252 8.66 -10.99 -19.45
CA HIS A 252 8.57 -9.60 -19.02
C HIS A 252 8.92 -9.49 -17.54
N GLU A 253 9.35 -8.31 -17.12
CA GLU A 253 9.52 -7.96 -15.71
C GLU A 253 8.34 -7.11 -15.26
N THR A 254 7.59 -7.58 -14.27
CA THR A 254 6.55 -6.80 -13.59
C THR A 254 7.20 -5.79 -12.65
N LEU A 255 6.82 -4.52 -12.74
CA LEU A 255 7.35 -3.44 -11.90
C LEU A 255 6.74 -3.48 -10.49
N SER A 256 7.22 -2.61 -9.59
CA SER A 256 6.89 -2.68 -8.16
C SER A 256 5.43 -2.39 -7.78
N THR A 257 4.58 -2.01 -8.75
CA THR A 257 3.19 -1.64 -8.54
C THR A 257 2.33 -2.03 -9.73
N THR A 258 1.05 -2.30 -9.48
CA THR A 258 0.03 -2.59 -10.51
C THR A 258 -0.97 -1.45 -10.68
N LEU A 259 -0.89 -0.42 -9.83
CA LEU A 259 -1.82 0.71 -9.81
C LEU A 259 -1.78 1.48 -11.13
N LYS A 260 -2.89 1.54 -11.87
CA LYS A 260 -2.97 2.30 -13.14
C LYS A 260 -2.65 3.80 -12.99
N THR A 261 -2.78 4.34 -11.79
CA THR A 261 -2.47 5.73 -11.43
C THR A 261 -1.18 5.83 -10.58
N ALA A 262 -0.29 4.84 -10.71
CA ALA A 262 1.00 4.83 -10.01
C ALA A 262 1.76 6.14 -10.21
N HIS A 263 2.50 6.56 -9.17
CA HIS A 263 3.29 7.77 -9.25
C HIS A 263 4.35 7.64 -10.36
N PRO A 264 4.39 8.55 -11.35
CA PRO A 264 5.28 8.38 -12.52
C PRO A 264 6.76 8.23 -12.17
N GLN A 265 7.24 8.90 -11.12
CA GLN A 265 8.63 8.77 -10.68
C GLN A 265 8.94 7.38 -10.09
N GLN A 266 7.97 6.69 -9.46
CA GLN A 266 8.17 5.32 -8.97
C GLN A 266 8.49 4.38 -10.13
N LEU A 267 7.69 4.47 -11.19
CA LEU A 267 7.86 3.65 -12.38
C LEU A 267 9.16 4.03 -13.13
N ALA A 268 9.47 5.33 -13.24
CA ALA A 268 10.74 5.77 -13.83
C ALA A 268 11.96 5.24 -13.07
N ASP A 269 11.95 5.30 -11.74
CA ASP A 269 13.05 4.77 -10.90
C ASP A 269 13.20 3.25 -11.04
N ASP A 270 12.08 2.51 -11.08
CA ASP A 270 12.09 1.07 -11.32
C ASP A 270 12.69 0.71 -12.70
N ILE A 271 12.26 1.42 -13.74
CA ILE A 271 12.75 1.25 -15.11
C ILE A 271 14.25 1.53 -15.20
N LEU A 272 14.70 2.67 -14.66
CA LEU A 272 16.12 3.05 -14.68
C LEU A 272 16.99 2.06 -13.90
N ARG A 273 16.50 1.58 -12.76
CA ARG A 273 17.15 0.51 -12.00
C ARG A 273 17.24 -0.78 -12.80
N PHE A 274 16.15 -1.22 -13.44
CA PHE A 274 16.15 -2.42 -14.28
C PHE A 274 17.16 -2.33 -15.43
N ILE A 275 17.20 -1.18 -16.12
CA ILE A 275 18.16 -0.92 -17.19
C ILE A 275 19.59 -0.95 -16.66
N ALA A 276 19.86 -0.35 -15.50
CA ALA A 276 21.18 -0.33 -14.87
C ALA A 276 21.63 -1.73 -14.42
N ASP A 277 20.76 -2.52 -13.79
CA ASP A 277 21.05 -3.88 -13.35
C ASP A 277 21.30 -4.81 -14.55
N GLY A 278 20.59 -4.58 -15.67
CA GLY A 278 20.83 -5.24 -16.94
C GLY A 278 22.23 -5.01 -17.51
N ARG A 279 22.89 -3.89 -17.19
CA ARG A 279 24.28 -3.60 -17.59
C ARG A 279 25.33 -4.38 -16.77
N GLY A 280 24.92 -5.03 -15.67
CA GLY A 280 25.80 -5.69 -14.70
C GLY A 280 26.05 -7.19 -14.90
N ALA A 281 25.35 -7.86 -15.82
CA ALA A 281 25.48 -9.31 -16.00
C ALA A 281 26.12 -9.67 -17.36
N PRO A 282 27.40 -10.08 -17.41
CA PRO A 282 27.87 -10.86 -18.55
C PRO A 282 27.16 -12.22 -18.51
N GLN A 283 26.15 -12.42 -19.36
CA GLN A 283 25.67 -13.76 -19.68
C GLN A 283 26.79 -14.47 -20.44
N ASN A 284 27.62 -15.21 -19.71
CA ASN A 284 28.58 -16.13 -20.31
C ASN A 284 27.79 -17.26 -20.97
N VAL A 285 27.68 -17.14 -22.28
CA VAL A 285 27.27 -18.17 -23.23
C VAL A 285 28.28 -19.32 -23.18
N GLY A 286 27.78 -20.55 -22.97
CA GLY A 286 28.39 -21.77 -23.52
C GLY A 286 29.57 -22.37 -22.74
N GLY A 287 29.30 -23.45 -22.00
CA GLY A 287 30.33 -24.29 -21.38
C GLY A 287 29.86 -25.74 -21.21
N GLU A 288 29.73 -26.44 -22.34
CA GLU A 288 29.83 -27.90 -22.52
C GLU A 288 29.19 -28.82 -21.46
N LEU A 289 28.04 -29.40 -21.83
CA LEU A 289 27.63 -30.74 -21.42
C LEU A 289 28.76 -31.75 -21.72
N ARG A 290 29.53 -32.13 -20.70
CA ARG A 290 30.29 -33.38 -20.71
C ARG A 290 29.52 -34.46 -19.96
N ALA A 291 28.99 -35.39 -20.74
CA ALA A 291 28.44 -36.64 -20.28
C ALA A 291 29.48 -37.42 -19.44
N ALA A 292 29.13 -37.71 -18.19
CA ALA A 292 29.82 -38.72 -17.40
C ALA A 292 29.05 -40.05 -17.56
N VAL A 293 29.63 -40.95 -18.35
CA VAL A 293 29.29 -42.37 -18.40
C VAL A 293 29.66 -42.99 -17.05
N PRO A 294 28.75 -43.69 -16.33
CA PRO A 294 29.17 -44.56 -15.24
C PRO A 294 29.71 -45.85 -15.86
N ALA A 295 30.99 -46.12 -15.61
CA ALA A 295 31.60 -47.40 -15.90
C ALA A 295 31.06 -48.46 -14.93
N ASP A 296 30.49 -49.52 -15.48
CA ASP A 296 30.33 -50.81 -14.79
C ASP A 296 31.67 -51.28 -14.22
N ARG A 297 31.68 -51.68 -12.94
CA ARG A 297 32.53 -52.77 -12.43
C ARG A 297 31.87 -53.48 -11.24
N HIS A 298 31.52 -54.74 -11.51
CA HIS A 298 31.63 -55.97 -10.72
C HIS A 298 31.23 -55.98 -9.24
#